data_AF-A0A814IL48-F1
#
_entry.id   AF-A0A814IL48-F1
#
_cell.length_a   1.000
_cell.length_b   1.000
_cell.length_c   1.000
_cell.angle_alpha   90.00
_cell.angle_beta   90.00
_cell.angle_gamma   90.00
#
_symmetry.space_group_name_H-M   'P 1'
#
loop_
_entity.id
_entity.type
_entity.pdbx_description
1 polymer ?
#
loop_
_entity_poly.entity_id
_entity_poly.type
_entity_poly.pdbx_seq_one_letter_code
_entity_poly.pdbx_strand_id
1 'polypeptide(L)'
;MSSPGNHAKGYVRWTAGGKRVMWDGARWQQLCQIEKCFKRDQKSQGVCLIHFREQQENKAKNKNKKFKQEEKSEKIKLTKEKKSSPIKRTSISTRPKRIKSNNSINDSIKVSNTNYQNSDIDVSDPEITERKPSTSNLNPSKSHTPSRTLVLVCSSLTRQQTSQVELFCSRFSARFSNQIDETTTHLIASEVEQRVCCLTKKVFFAVAYHQYVIGYQWIEECLNKQCLLNEDSYEILGDASLSSQHNGMNRSRLIHQPIFQSYSYAIAVECSIGCQQGMFTRQELEQLVQLSGAILLQDNNQQELDLNTTIIVLCDDDDKMVVKKYNGLKNKIYYVIPEFFLDSLVLYEVQPIKGYELLYQID
;
A
#
# COMPACT_ATOMS: atom_id res chain seq x y z
N MET A 1 -36.95 -12.04 25.33
CA MET A 1 -37.03 -10.63 24.88
C MET A 1 -35.81 -9.93 25.44
N SER A 2 -34.74 -9.88 24.65
CA SER A 2 -33.41 -9.46 25.10
C SER A 2 -33.14 -8.04 24.61
N SER A 3 -32.77 -7.17 25.54
CA SER A 3 -32.44 -5.76 25.29
C SER A 3 -31.28 -5.59 24.30
N PRO A 4 -31.32 -4.63 23.37
CA PRO A 4 -30.16 -4.28 22.56
C PRO A 4 -29.15 -3.50 23.40
N GLY A 5 -27.90 -3.96 23.37
CA GLY A 5 -26.78 -3.42 24.13
C GLY A 5 -26.40 -1.99 23.77
N ASN A 6 -25.85 -1.31 24.77
CA ASN A 6 -25.29 0.04 24.71
C ASN A 6 -24.18 0.15 23.65
N HIS A 7 -24.45 0.86 22.56
CA HIS A 7 -23.41 1.51 21.76
C HIS A 7 -23.12 2.90 22.36
N ALA A 8 -21.84 3.20 22.55
CA ALA A 8 -21.36 4.41 23.22
C ALA A 8 -21.99 5.70 22.65
N LYS A 9 -22.79 6.38 23.48
CA LYS A 9 -23.25 7.75 23.27
C LYS A 9 -22.07 8.70 23.51
N GLY A 10 -21.83 9.68 22.63
CA GLY A 10 -20.76 10.64 22.93
C GLY A 10 -20.43 11.79 21.97
N TYR A 11 -21.05 11.94 20.78
CA TYR A 11 -20.71 13.07 19.91
C TYR A 11 -21.77 14.18 19.95
N VAL A 12 -21.34 15.39 20.31
CA VAL A 12 -22.15 16.62 20.23
C VAL A 12 -21.76 17.37 18.97
N ARG A 13 -22.74 17.70 18.13
CA ARG A 13 -22.53 18.52 16.92
C ARG A 13 -23.16 19.90 17.10
N TRP A 14 -22.45 20.93 16.64
CA TRP A 14 -22.98 22.26 16.45
C TRP A 14 -23.68 22.35 15.09
N THR A 15 -24.92 22.81 15.08
CA THR A 15 -25.63 23.16 13.84
C THR A 15 -25.28 24.58 13.42
N ALA A 16 -25.52 24.92 12.14
CA ALA A 16 -25.25 26.27 11.61
C ALA A 16 -26.03 27.39 12.34
N GLY A 17 -27.03 27.05 13.17
CA GLY A 17 -27.76 27.97 14.05
C GLY A 17 -27.37 27.89 15.53
N GLY A 18 -26.21 27.31 15.89
CA GLY A 18 -25.67 27.33 17.25
C GLY A 18 -26.35 26.39 18.27
N LYS A 19 -27.35 25.60 17.88
CA LYS A 19 -27.97 24.61 18.79
C LYS A 19 -27.19 23.30 18.83
N ARG A 20 -27.02 22.78 20.05
CA ARG A 20 -26.46 21.45 20.35
C ARG A 20 -27.53 20.38 20.16
N VAL A 21 -27.23 19.36 19.38
CA VAL A 21 -28.11 18.20 19.20
C VAL A 21 -27.30 16.93 19.48
N MET A 22 -27.87 16.02 20.29
CA MET A 22 -27.28 14.70 20.55
C MET A 22 -27.50 13.76 19.36
N TRP A 23 -26.45 13.02 19.02
CA TRP A 23 -26.37 12.19 17.82
C TRP A 23 -26.95 10.78 18.06
N ASP A 24 -27.81 10.27 17.15
CA ASP A 24 -28.31 8.90 17.17
C ASP A 24 -27.80 8.08 15.95
N GLY A 25 -27.17 6.93 16.21
CA GLY A 25 -26.54 6.11 15.17
C GLY A 25 -27.50 5.49 14.14
N ALA A 26 -28.81 5.55 14.41
CA ALA A 26 -29.84 4.93 13.58
C ALA A 26 -29.96 5.57 12.17
N ARG A 27 -29.69 6.88 12.06
CA ARG A 27 -29.89 7.61 10.79
C ARG A 27 -28.81 7.32 9.74
N TRP A 28 -27.67 6.77 10.14
CA TRP A 28 -26.57 6.43 9.23
C TRP A 28 -26.67 4.99 8.67
N GLN A 29 -27.28 4.05 9.40
CA GLN A 29 -27.52 2.68 8.92
C GLN A 29 -28.44 2.61 7.70
N GLN A 30 -29.27 3.64 7.44
CA GLN A 30 -30.11 3.71 6.24
C GLN A 30 -29.34 4.11 4.95
N LEU A 31 -28.14 4.66 5.04
CA LEU A 31 -27.39 5.15 3.87
C LEU A 31 -26.26 4.21 3.42
N CYS A 32 -25.84 3.24 4.25
CA CYS A 32 -24.77 2.31 3.90
C CYS A 32 -24.99 0.96 4.61
N GLN A 33 -25.20 -0.12 3.84
CA GLN A 33 -25.46 -1.47 4.38
C GLN A 33 -24.18 -2.22 4.80
N ILE A 34 -23.02 -1.56 4.86
CA ILE A 34 -21.74 -2.16 5.26
C ILE A 34 -21.52 -1.89 6.75
N GLU A 35 -21.57 -2.93 7.59
CA GLU A 35 -21.52 -2.86 9.06
C GLU A 35 -20.29 -2.16 9.68
N LYS A 36 -19.22 -1.90 8.90
CA LYS A 36 -17.96 -1.30 9.40
C LYS A 36 -17.63 0.07 8.81
N CYS A 37 -18.60 0.70 8.16
CA CYS A 37 -18.38 1.91 7.38
C CYS A 37 -18.50 3.19 8.25
N PHE A 38 -17.46 3.55 8.99
CA PHE A 38 -17.47 4.69 9.94
C PHE A 38 -16.68 5.94 9.52
N LYS A 39 -16.08 6.00 8.32
CA LYS A 39 -15.28 7.17 7.91
C LYS A 39 -16.14 8.24 7.21
N ARG A 40 -16.43 9.33 7.92
CA ARG A 40 -16.88 10.60 7.32
C ARG A 40 -15.66 11.44 6.98
N ASP A 41 -15.50 11.77 5.70
CA ASP A 41 -14.61 12.84 5.24
C ASP A 41 -15.45 14.13 5.14
N GLN A 42 -14.91 15.29 5.51
CA GLN A 42 -15.60 16.57 5.33
C GLN A 42 -15.85 16.87 3.83
N LYS A 43 -15.00 16.33 2.94
CA LYS A 43 -15.12 16.48 1.48
C LYS A 43 -16.18 15.57 0.86
N SER A 44 -16.63 14.52 1.56
CA SER A 44 -17.46 13.48 0.97
C SER A 44 -18.96 13.78 0.97
N GLN A 45 -19.41 15.00 1.31
CA GLN A 45 -20.83 15.40 1.29
C GLN A 45 -21.82 14.40 1.93
N GLY A 46 -21.36 13.57 2.88
CA GLY A 46 -22.18 12.58 3.56
C GLY A 46 -22.14 11.14 3.01
N VAL A 47 -21.29 10.84 2.02
CA VAL A 47 -20.98 9.43 1.63
C VAL A 47 -19.69 8.95 2.31
N CYS A 48 -19.55 7.65 2.48
CA CYS A 48 -18.32 7.08 3.05
C CYS A 48 -17.15 7.12 2.06
N LEU A 49 -15.93 6.99 2.57
CA LEU A 49 -14.70 7.10 1.75
C LEU A 49 -14.65 6.08 0.59
N ILE A 50 -15.12 4.85 0.81
CA ILE A 50 -15.17 3.80 -0.22
C ILE A 50 -16.11 4.21 -1.36
N HIS A 51 -17.37 4.55 -1.04
CA HIS A 51 -18.34 5.00 -2.03
C HIS A 51 -17.96 6.34 -2.67
N PHE A 52 -17.26 7.21 -1.94
CA PHE A 52 -16.75 8.45 -2.50
C PHE A 52 -15.70 8.16 -3.57
N ARG A 53 -14.75 7.26 -3.31
CA ARG A 53 -13.75 6.81 -4.31
C ARG A 53 -14.43 6.17 -5.53
N GLU A 54 -15.39 5.26 -5.32
CA GLU A 54 -16.16 4.65 -6.41
C GLU A 54 -16.95 5.69 -7.23
N GLN A 55 -17.55 6.69 -6.60
CA GLN A 55 -18.24 7.77 -7.30
C GLN A 55 -17.27 8.61 -8.14
N GLN A 56 -16.07 8.88 -7.64
CA GLN A 56 -15.05 9.63 -8.38
C GLN A 56 -14.54 8.83 -9.58
N GLU A 57 -14.33 7.52 -9.43
CA GLU A 57 -13.98 6.63 -10.54
C GLU A 57 -15.10 6.55 -11.59
N ASN A 58 -16.36 6.44 -11.16
CA ASN A 58 -17.50 6.39 -12.07
C ASN A 58 -17.71 7.73 -12.80
N LYS A 59 -17.47 8.87 -12.13
CA LYS A 59 -17.44 10.19 -12.77
C LYS A 59 -16.31 10.29 -13.81
N ALA A 60 -15.12 9.78 -13.50
CA ALA A 60 -14.00 9.76 -14.44
C ALA A 60 -14.29 8.87 -15.67
N LYS A 61 -14.86 7.67 -15.45
CA LYS A 61 -15.29 6.75 -16.51
C LYS A 61 -16.37 7.38 -17.41
N ASN A 62 -17.34 8.10 -16.83
CA ASN A 62 -18.38 8.79 -17.58
C ASN A 62 -17.86 10.01 -18.35
N LYS A 63 -16.89 10.74 -17.80
CA LYS A 63 -16.22 11.85 -18.49
C LYS A 63 -15.45 11.37 -19.72
N ASN A 64 -14.75 10.23 -19.61
CA ASN A 64 -14.08 9.57 -20.74
C ASN A 64 -15.06 9.04 -21.81
N LYS A 65 -16.24 8.54 -21.41
CA LYS A 65 -17.29 8.14 -22.36
C LYS A 65 -17.88 9.34 -23.11
N LYS A 66 -18.09 10.47 -22.42
CA LYS A 66 -18.60 11.71 -23.01
C LYS A 66 -17.60 12.31 -24.02
N PHE A 67 -16.31 12.31 -23.68
CA PHE A 67 -15.24 12.76 -24.57
C PHE A 67 -15.17 11.92 -25.85
N LYS A 68 -15.29 10.59 -25.74
CA LYS A 68 -15.34 9.67 -26.91
C LYS A 68 -16.61 9.80 -27.76
N GLN A 69 -17.72 10.28 -27.19
CA GLN A 69 -18.95 10.57 -27.93
C GLN A 69 -18.88 11.91 -28.67
N GLU A 70 -18.25 12.93 -28.06
CA GLU A 70 -18.02 14.23 -28.67
C GLU A 70 -17.05 14.11 -29.86
N GLU A 71 -15.96 13.33 -29.72
CA GLU A 71 -15.01 13.04 -30.81
C GLU A 71 -15.65 12.28 -32.00
N LYS A 72 -16.61 11.39 -31.73
CA LYS A 72 -17.41 10.73 -32.78
C LYS A 72 -18.37 11.69 -33.47
N SER A 73 -18.95 12.63 -32.73
CA SER A 73 -19.88 13.62 -33.28
C SER A 73 -19.18 14.67 -34.16
N GLU A 74 -17.92 15.01 -33.84
CA GLU A 74 -17.08 15.91 -34.64
C GLU A 74 -16.61 15.26 -35.94
N LYS A 75 -16.21 13.98 -35.91
CA LYS A 75 -15.89 13.21 -37.13
C LYS A 75 -17.09 13.08 -38.07
N ILE A 76 -18.32 12.99 -37.54
CA ILE A 76 -19.56 12.94 -38.33
C ILE A 76 -19.88 14.31 -38.96
N LYS A 77 -19.56 15.43 -38.29
CA LYS A 77 -19.74 16.78 -38.83
C LYS A 77 -18.78 17.08 -40.00
N LEU A 78 -17.50 16.70 -39.89
CA LEU A 78 -16.53 16.85 -40.99
C LEU A 78 -16.87 16.04 -42.26
N THR A 79 -17.62 14.93 -42.13
CA THR A 79 -18.11 14.18 -43.30
C THR A 79 -19.37 14.77 -43.95
N LYS A 80 -20.10 15.68 -43.28
CA LYS A 80 -21.34 16.27 -43.81
C LYS A 80 -21.09 17.59 -44.56
N GLU A 81 -20.00 18.31 -44.30
CA GLU A 81 -19.66 19.54 -45.02
C GLU A 81 -19.07 19.33 -46.43
N LYS A 82 -18.70 18.10 -46.81
CA LYS A 82 -18.25 17.78 -48.19
C LYS A 82 -19.37 17.48 -49.19
N LYS A 83 -20.66 17.66 -48.84
CA LYS A 83 -21.80 17.28 -49.69
C LYS A 83 -22.78 18.39 -50.07
N SER A 84 -22.41 19.67 -49.96
CA SER A 84 -23.26 20.75 -50.48
C SER A 84 -22.45 21.90 -51.07
N SER A 85 -22.23 21.91 -52.40
CA SER A 85 -22.53 23.04 -53.30
C SER A 85 -22.08 22.76 -54.75
N PRO A 86 -22.75 23.32 -55.78
CA PRO A 86 -22.60 22.92 -57.18
C PRO A 86 -21.61 23.79 -57.98
N ILE A 87 -21.16 23.21 -59.08
CA ILE A 87 -20.21 23.69 -60.10
C ILE A 87 -20.73 24.92 -60.87
N LYS A 88 -19.85 25.90 -61.12
CA LYS A 88 -19.88 26.73 -62.35
C LYS A 88 -18.52 26.74 -63.03
N ARG A 89 -18.51 26.35 -64.31
CA ARG A 89 -17.35 26.31 -65.21
C ARG A 89 -17.01 27.72 -65.71
N THR A 90 -15.73 28.04 -65.77
CA THR A 90 -15.12 28.78 -66.89
C THR A 90 -13.69 28.27 -67.12
N SER A 91 -13.34 28.24 -68.40
CA SER A 91 -12.15 27.67 -69.04
C SER A 91 -10.89 28.53 -68.90
N ILE A 92 -9.70 27.90 -68.92
CA ILE A 92 -8.58 28.14 -69.87
C ILE A 92 -7.25 27.55 -69.33
N SER A 93 -6.67 26.66 -70.14
CA SER A 93 -5.24 26.44 -70.46
C SER A 93 -4.14 26.63 -69.40
N THR A 94 -3.43 25.55 -69.04
CA THR A 94 -2.05 25.22 -69.48
C THR A 94 -1.48 24.04 -68.67
N ARG A 95 -0.68 23.20 -69.34
CA ARG A 95 0.02 21.98 -68.86
C ARG A 95 1.52 22.33 -68.64
N PRO A 96 2.42 21.39 -68.22
CA PRO A 96 2.66 20.71 -66.92
C PRO A 96 4.08 20.96 -66.34
N LYS A 97 4.38 20.37 -65.17
CA LYS A 97 5.64 19.61 -64.87
C LYS A 97 5.40 18.79 -63.58
N ARG A 98 5.28 17.45 -63.62
CA ARG A 98 6.33 16.40 -63.62
C ARG A 98 7.23 16.54 -62.38
N ILE A 99 7.15 15.64 -61.38
CA ILE A 99 7.90 14.37 -61.22
C ILE A 99 7.05 13.45 -60.30
N LYS A 100 6.47 12.34 -60.79
CA LYS A 100 6.96 10.92 -60.79
C LYS A 100 7.24 10.36 -59.38
N SER A 101 6.32 9.55 -58.80
CA SER A 101 6.11 8.08 -58.99
C SER A 101 7.02 7.25 -58.07
N ASN A 102 6.69 6.13 -57.40
CA ASN A 102 5.55 5.21 -57.22
C ASN A 102 5.84 4.44 -55.90
N ASN A 103 4.89 4.24 -54.99
CA ASN A 103 4.08 3.01 -54.76
C ASN A 103 4.75 1.62 -54.85
N SER A 104 4.49 0.83 -53.77
CA SER A 104 4.27 -0.64 -53.71
C SER A 104 5.47 -1.56 -53.94
N ILE A 105 5.61 -2.78 -53.36
CA ILE A 105 4.76 -3.73 -52.61
C ILE A 105 5.70 -4.77 -51.93
N ASN A 106 5.20 -5.45 -50.88
CA ASN A 106 5.54 -6.75 -50.26
C ASN A 106 6.80 -7.55 -50.69
N ASP A 107 7.54 -8.15 -49.74
CA ASP A 107 7.32 -9.53 -49.24
C ASP A 107 8.54 -10.08 -48.44
N SER A 108 8.24 -10.62 -47.26
CA SER A 108 8.60 -11.94 -46.69
C SER A 108 10.02 -12.60 -46.84
N ILE A 109 10.45 -13.17 -45.69
CA ILE A 109 11.34 -14.34 -45.44
C ILE A 109 12.88 -14.18 -45.58
N LYS A 110 13.63 -14.39 -44.48
CA LYS A 110 14.55 -15.55 -44.24
C LYS A 110 15.46 -15.37 -43.03
N VAL A 111 15.20 -16.21 -42.03
CA VAL A 111 16.14 -16.66 -40.99
C VAL A 111 17.21 -17.53 -41.66
N SER A 112 18.48 -17.35 -41.27
CA SER A 112 19.61 -18.14 -41.77
C SER A 112 20.39 -18.74 -40.60
N ASN A 113 20.45 -20.07 -40.57
CA ASN A 113 21.40 -20.91 -39.82
C ASN A 113 22.64 -21.19 -40.68
N THR A 114 23.81 -21.36 -40.07
CA THR A 114 24.95 -22.22 -40.50
C THR A 114 26.00 -22.26 -39.38
N ASN A 115 26.86 -23.27 -39.19
CA ASN A 115 26.77 -24.73 -39.16
C ASN A 115 28.11 -25.24 -38.55
N TYR A 116 28.03 -26.31 -37.75
CA TYR A 116 29.02 -27.32 -37.32
C TYR A 116 30.44 -27.43 -37.92
N GLN A 117 31.40 -27.84 -37.07
CA GLN A 117 32.20 -29.11 -37.10
C GLN A 117 32.86 -29.35 -35.70
N ASN A 118 33.51 -30.47 -35.37
CA ASN A 118 33.11 -31.85 -35.03
C ASN A 118 34.36 -32.55 -34.40
N SER A 119 34.21 -33.45 -33.41
CA SER A 119 35.13 -34.56 -32.96
C SER A 119 34.98 -34.81 -31.43
N ASP A 120 34.95 -35.99 -30.82
CA ASP A 120 34.92 -37.41 -31.22
C ASP A 120 34.46 -38.25 -30.00
N ILE A 121 34.17 -39.51 -30.26
CA ILE A 121 33.44 -40.57 -29.52
C ILE A 121 34.30 -41.27 -28.44
N ASP A 122 33.70 -41.73 -27.32
CA ASP A 122 33.75 -43.16 -26.94
C ASP A 122 32.66 -43.60 -25.93
N VAL A 123 32.17 -44.82 -26.14
CA VAL A 123 31.04 -45.49 -25.47
C VAL A 123 31.59 -46.68 -24.69
N SER A 124 31.07 -46.96 -23.49
CA SER A 124 30.90 -48.33 -22.96
C SER A 124 30.06 -48.35 -21.68
N ASP A 125 28.91 -49.04 -21.75
CA ASP A 125 28.20 -49.74 -20.67
C ASP A 125 28.31 -51.25 -21.04
N PRO A 126 28.20 -52.25 -20.13
CA PRO A 126 27.00 -52.43 -19.29
C PRO A 126 27.22 -53.15 -17.93
N GLU A 127 26.19 -53.22 -17.07
CA GLU A 127 25.47 -54.48 -16.73
C GLU A 127 24.62 -54.36 -15.44
N ILE A 128 23.42 -54.94 -15.51
CA ILE A 128 22.32 -54.95 -14.55
C ILE A 128 22.56 -55.98 -13.43
N THR A 129 22.30 -55.65 -12.16
CA THR A 129 21.77 -56.63 -11.19
C THR A 129 20.84 -55.99 -10.15
N GLU A 130 19.66 -56.60 -9.98
CA GLU A 130 18.65 -56.32 -8.96
C GLU A 130 19.14 -56.62 -7.53
N ARG A 131 18.77 -55.80 -6.54
CA ARG A 131 18.60 -56.22 -5.13
C ARG A 131 17.64 -55.31 -4.36
N LYS A 132 16.73 -55.96 -3.60
CA LYS A 132 15.64 -55.42 -2.77
C LYS A 132 16.12 -54.79 -1.43
N PRO A 133 15.23 -54.09 -0.67
CA PRO A 133 15.61 -52.97 0.18
C PRO A 133 16.09 -53.38 1.57
N SER A 134 17.13 -52.70 2.06
CA SER A 134 17.60 -52.79 3.44
C SER A 134 17.30 -51.49 4.19
N THR A 135 16.52 -51.65 5.25
CA THR A 135 16.24 -50.68 6.31
C THR A 135 17.53 -50.20 6.98
N SER A 136 17.77 -48.89 7.00
CA SER A 136 18.66 -48.27 7.98
C SER A 136 18.06 -46.93 8.45
N ASN A 137 17.54 -46.99 9.67
CA ASN A 137 17.17 -45.84 10.50
C ASN A 137 18.42 -45.01 10.90
N LEU A 138 18.19 -43.72 11.14
CA LEU A 138 18.98 -42.74 11.91
C LEU A 138 20.11 -41.98 11.18
N ASN A 139 19.81 -40.78 10.67
CA ASN A 139 19.87 -39.54 11.45
C ASN A 139 19.57 -38.33 10.54
N PRO A 140 18.62 -37.44 10.87
CA PRO A 140 18.55 -36.14 10.22
C PRO A 140 19.74 -35.31 10.72
N SER A 141 20.62 -34.95 9.80
CA SER A 141 21.65 -33.94 10.01
C SER A 141 21.00 -32.69 10.61
N LYS A 142 21.27 -32.44 11.89
CA LYS A 142 20.93 -31.18 12.55
C LYS A 142 21.73 -30.09 11.85
N SER A 143 21.11 -29.43 10.88
CA SER A 143 21.52 -28.09 10.49
C SER A 143 21.31 -27.22 11.73
N HIS A 144 22.38 -26.99 12.48
CA HIS A 144 22.41 -26.02 13.56
C HIS A 144 22.33 -24.62 12.94
N THR A 145 21.14 -24.24 12.49
CA THR A 145 20.76 -22.84 12.59
C THR A 145 20.62 -22.55 14.10
N PRO A 146 21.18 -21.44 14.61
CA PRO A 146 20.90 -21.04 15.97
C PRO A 146 19.37 -20.96 16.09
N SER A 147 18.80 -21.77 16.98
CA SER A 147 17.36 -21.84 17.23
C SER A 147 16.90 -20.45 17.68
N ARG A 148 16.52 -19.59 16.73
CA ARG A 148 15.89 -18.32 17.04
C ARG A 148 14.54 -18.64 17.65
N THR A 149 14.41 -18.41 18.94
CA THR A 149 13.13 -18.53 19.64
C THR A 149 12.13 -17.60 18.96
N LEU A 150 11.05 -18.15 18.43
CA LEU A 150 9.96 -17.38 17.84
C LEU A 150 9.27 -16.59 18.95
N VAL A 151 9.08 -15.29 18.73
CA VAL A 151 8.29 -14.38 19.57
C VAL A 151 7.16 -13.83 18.71
N LEU A 152 5.92 -14.21 19.04
CA LEU A 152 4.71 -13.92 18.28
C LEU A 152 3.86 -12.84 18.98
N VAL A 153 3.33 -11.92 18.18
CA VAL A 153 2.32 -10.94 18.60
C VAL A 153 1.10 -11.06 17.69
N CYS A 154 -0.11 -10.93 18.22
CA CYS A 154 -1.34 -10.97 17.41
C CYS A 154 -1.88 -9.58 17.07
N SER A 155 -2.44 -9.44 15.86
CA SER A 155 -3.15 -8.26 15.38
C SER A 155 -4.51 -8.64 14.78
N SER A 156 -5.58 -8.04 15.31
CA SER A 156 -6.98 -8.21 14.85
C SER A 156 -7.51 -9.65 14.84
N LEU A 157 -6.90 -10.56 15.61
CA LEU A 157 -7.39 -11.93 15.77
C LEU A 157 -8.59 -11.98 16.73
N THR A 158 -9.51 -12.91 16.47
CA THR A 158 -10.55 -13.27 17.44
C THR A 158 -9.95 -13.99 18.64
N ARG A 159 -10.69 -14.07 19.75
CA ARG A 159 -10.24 -14.79 20.96
C ARG A 159 -9.90 -16.27 20.66
N GLN A 160 -10.70 -16.93 19.83
CA GLN A 160 -10.47 -18.31 19.42
C GLN A 160 -9.16 -18.46 18.65
N GLN A 161 -8.89 -17.56 17.69
CA GLN A 161 -7.64 -17.56 16.92
C GLN A 161 -6.44 -17.28 17.83
N THR A 162 -6.55 -16.32 18.75
CA THR A 162 -5.48 -16.06 19.74
C THR A 162 -5.17 -17.29 20.58
N SER A 163 -6.18 -18.05 21.02
CA SER A 163 -5.95 -19.33 21.74
C SER A 163 -5.25 -20.39 20.88
N GLN A 164 -5.46 -20.40 19.55
CA GLN A 164 -4.68 -21.26 18.66
C GLN A 164 -3.22 -20.82 18.55
N VAL A 165 -2.94 -19.50 18.57
CA VAL A 165 -1.58 -18.98 18.63
C VAL A 165 -0.88 -19.38 19.94
N GLU A 166 -1.58 -19.33 21.08
CA GLU A 166 -1.04 -19.81 22.36
C GLU A 166 -0.73 -21.32 22.31
N LEU A 167 -1.63 -22.12 21.72
CA LEU A 167 -1.40 -23.56 21.50
C LEU A 167 -0.17 -23.79 20.59
N PHE A 168 -0.05 -23.03 19.50
CA PHE A 168 1.12 -23.06 18.64
C PHE A 168 2.40 -22.77 19.43
N CYS A 169 2.40 -21.72 20.26
CA CYS A 169 3.55 -21.38 21.09
C CYS A 169 3.96 -22.52 22.02
N SER A 170 2.99 -23.17 22.66
CA SER A 170 3.26 -24.33 23.52
C SER A 170 3.85 -25.52 22.75
N ARG A 171 3.40 -25.76 21.52
CA ARG A 171 3.80 -26.93 20.72
C ARG A 171 5.18 -26.77 20.07
N PHE A 172 5.51 -25.55 19.64
CA PHE A 172 6.73 -25.27 18.90
C PHE A 172 7.78 -24.48 19.71
N SER A 173 7.64 -24.43 21.04
CA SER A 173 8.55 -23.69 21.93
C SER A 173 8.74 -22.22 21.53
N ALA A 174 7.66 -21.60 21.04
CA ALA A 174 7.61 -20.17 20.78
C ALA A 174 7.06 -19.41 21.99
N ARG A 175 7.27 -18.10 22.00
CA ARG A 175 6.76 -17.18 23.02
C ARG A 175 5.65 -16.34 22.46
N PHE A 176 4.62 -16.12 23.26
CA PHE A 176 3.56 -15.17 22.96
C PHE A 176 3.81 -13.85 23.71
N SER A 177 3.62 -12.72 23.04
CA SER A 177 3.66 -11.38 23.62
C SER A 177 2.42 -10.58 23.24
N ASN A 178 1.97 -9.73 24.16
CA ASN A 178 0.87 -8.80 23.92
C ASN A 178 1.35 -7.49 23.27
N GLN A 179 2.62 -7.15 23.45
CA GLN A 179 3.26 -5.92 22.98
C GLN A 179 4.24 -6.23 21.86
N ILE A 180 4.31 -5.31 20.90
CA ILE A 180 5.27 -5.37 19.81
C ILE A 180 6.48 -4.49 20.16
N ASP A 181 7.66 -5.05 20.01
CA ASP A 181 8.96 -4.47 20.37
C ASP A 181 10.06 -5.07 19.49
N GLU A 182 11.31 -4.64 19.66
CA GLU A 182 12.45 -5.16 18.87
C GLU A 182 12.72 -6.67 19.06
N THR A 183 12.20 -7.29 20.12
CA THR A 183 12.39 -8.73 20.38
C THR A 183 11.37 -9.58 19.64
N THR A 184 10.29 -8.95 19.17
CA THR A 184 9.25 -9.62 18.39
C THR A 184 9.84 -10.11 17.06
N THR A 185 9.49 -11.33 16.67
CA THR A 185 9.97 -11.91 15.41
C THR A 185 8.88 -11.92 14.35
N HIS A 186 7.62 -12.06 14.78
CA HIS A 186 6.47 -12.28 13.93
C HIS A 186 5.24 -11.57 14.48
N LEU A 187 4.59 -10.80 13.62
CA LEU A 187 3.22 -10.35 13.80
C LEU A 187 2.27 -11.28 13.06
N ILE A 188 1.40 -11.96 13.80
CA ILE A 188 0.31 -12.77 13.25
C ILE A 188 -0.91 -11.86 13.04
N ALA A 189 -1.27 -11.64 11.77
CA ALA A 189 -2.34 -10.77 11.36
C ALA A 189 -3.58 -11.56 10.92
N SER A 190 -4.75 -11.03 11.26
CA SER A 190 -6.00 -11.48 10.66
C SER A 190 -6.04 -11.09 9.18
N GLU A 191 -6.35 -12.06 8.34
CA GLU A 191 -6.52 -11.89 6.90
C GLU A 191 -7.97 -11.48 6.59
N VAL A 192 -8.13 -10.44 5.76
CA VAL A 192 -9.45 -10.08 5.21
C VAL A 192 -9.70 -10.75 3.87
N GLU A 193 -8.63 -10.98 3.12
CA GLU A 193 -8.55 -11.79 1.91
C GLU A 193 -7.20 -12.53 1.95
N GLN A 194 -7.00 -13.51 1.07
CA GLN A 194 -5.77 -14.31 1.05
C GLN A 194 -4.53 -13.41 1.00
N ARG A 195 -3.68 -13.48 2.03
CA ARG A 195 -2.47 -12.69 2.20
C ARG A 195 -2.68 -11.16 2.17
N VAL A 196 -3.87 -10.69 2.56
CA VAL A 196 -4.20 -9.26 2.70
C VAL A 196 -4.73 -9.00 4.11
N CYS A 197 -4.22 -7.98 4.79
CA CYS A 197 -4.68 -7.62 6.14
C CYS A 197 -5.23 -6.19 6.24
N CYS A 198 -5.85 -5.86 7.37
CA CYS A 198 -6.10 -4.46 7.73
C CYS A 198 -4.82 -3.83 8.27
N LEU A 199 -4.60 -2.54 7.98
CA LEU A 199 -3.55 -1.77 8.63
C LEU A 199 -3.94 -1.43 10.06
N THR A 200 -3.23 -2.01 11.02
CA THR A 200 -3.35 -1.68 12.44
C THR A 200 -2.06 -1.04 12.92
N LYS A 201 -2.10 -0.34 14.06
CA LYS A 201 -0.90 0.16 14.72
C LYS A 201 0.21 -0.89 14.82
N LYS A 202 -0.12 -2.14 15.16
CA LYS A 202 0.87 -3.23 15.26
C LYS A 202 1.51 -3.57 13.91
N VAL A 203 0.78 -3.48 12.79
CA VAL A 203 1.34 -3.68 11.45
C VAL A 203 2.39 -2.63 11.14
N PHE A 204 2.11 -1.35 11.40
CA PHE A 204 3.10 -0.28 11.19
C PHE A 204 4.37 -0.48 12.02
N PHE A 205 4.22 -0.85 13.30
CA PHE A 205 5.39 -1.17 14.14
C PHE A 205 6.15 -2.40 13.64
N ALA A 206 5.47 -3.47 13.22
CA ALA A 206 6.14 -4.65 12.68
C ALA A 206 6.98 -4.32 11.43
N VAL A 207 6.43 -3.48 10.54
CA VAL A 207 7.13 -2.99 9.35
C VAL A 207 8.35 -2.13 9.74
N ALA A 208 8.18 -1.22 10.70
CA ALA A 208 9.26 -0.37 11.19
C ALA A 208 10.38 -1.18 11.87
N TYR A 209 10.05 -2.26 12.57
CA TYR A 209 11.02 -3.20 13.15
C TYR A 209 11.53 -4.26 12.17
N HIS A 210 11.11 -4.24 10.90
CA HIS A 210 11.50 -5.22 9.87
C HIS A 210 11.16 -6.67 10.24
N GLN A 211 10.02 -6.85 10.90
CA GLN A 211 9.53 -8.14 11.37
C GLN A 211 8.66 -8.83 10.32
N TYR A 212 8.54 -10.15 10.42
CA TYR A 212 7.60 -10.89 9.61
C TYR A 212 6.15 -10.47 9.93
N VAL A 213 5.38 -10.10 8.91
CA VAL A 213 3.94 -9.91 9.02
C VAL A 213 3.28 -11.08 8.29
N ILE A 214 2.68 -12.01 9.04
CA ILE A 214 2.20 -13.30 8.51
C ILE A 214 0.70 -13.44 8.74
N GLY A 215 0.00 -14.00 7.75
CA GLY A 215 -1.40 -14.38 7.87
C GLY A 215 -1.63 -15.47 8.91
N TYR A 216 -2.77 -15.40 9.61
CA TYR A 216 -3.18 -16.39 10.60
C TYR A 216 -3.22 -17.82 10.04
N GLN A 217 -3.44 -18.00 8.72
CA GLN A 217 -3.40 -19.31 8.07
C GLN A 217 -2.12 -20.11 8.35
N TRP A 218 -0.97 -19.44 8.54
CA TRP A 218 0.29 -20.12 8.89
C TRP A 218 0.19 -20.90 10.19
N ILE A 219 -0.47 -20.33 11.20
CA ILE A 219 -0.66 -20.95 12.51
C ILE A 219 -1.54 -22.20 12.37
N GLU A 220 -2.64 -22.09 11.65
CA GLU A 220 -3.55 -23.21 11.41
C GLU A 220 -2.86 -24.36 10.69
N GLU A 221 -2.11 -24.06 9.62
CA GLU A 221 -1.45 -25.10 8.86
C GLU A 221 -0.28 -25.74 9.60
N CYS A 222 0.49 -24.99 10.39
CA CYS A 222 1.55 -25.56 11.23
C CYS A 222 0.98 -26.50 12.29
N LEU A 223 -0.13 -26.13 12.94
CA LEU A 223 -0.82 -26.98 13.91
C LEU A 223 -1.37 -28.25 13.24
N ASN A 224 -2.02 -28.11 12.08
CA ASN A 224 -2.62 -29.22 11.35
C ASN A 224 -1.55 -30.22 10.85
N LYS A 225 -0.45 -29.73 10.27
CA LYS A 225 0.66 -30.55 9.76
C LYS A 225 1.65 -30.97 10.85
N GLN A 226 1.47 -30.48 12.08
CA GLN A 226 2.33 -30.74 13.24
C GLN A 226 3.82 -30.44 12.99
N CYS A 227 4.12 -29.45 12.15
CA CYS A 227 5.48 -29.02 11.84
C CYS A 227 5.52 -27.51 11.57
N LEU A 228 6.69 -26.90 11.76
CA LEU A 228 6.92 -25.51 11.36
C LEU A 228 7.04 -25.43 9.85
N LEU A 229 6.14 -24.69 9.22
CA LEU A 229 6.13 -24.44 7.79
C LEU A 229 6.91 -23.16 7.48
N ASN A 230 7.46 -23.08 6.26
CA ASN A 230 8.12 -21.87 5.80
C ASN A 230 7.15 -20.67 5.81
N GLU A 231 7.61 -19.58 6.40
CA GLU A 231 6.89 -18.35 6.65
C GLU A 231 6.57 -17.56 5.37
N ASP A 232 7.47 -17.57 4.39
CA ASP A 232 7.39 -16.72 3.19
C ASP A 232 6.13 -17.00 2.35
N SER A 233 5.61 -18.23 2.43
CA SER A 233 4.36 -18.64 1.74
C SER A 233 3.09 -18.01 2.34
N TYR A 234 3.18 -17.49 3.57
CA TYR A 234 2.06 -16.93 4.34
C TYR A 234 2.27 -15.46 4.70
N GLU A 235 3.40 -14.87 4.29
CA GLU A 235 3.69 -13.45 4.52
C GLU A 235 2.64 -12.56 3.86
N ILE A 236 2.15 -11.52 4.52
CA ILE A 236 1.14 -10.62 3.97
C ILE A 236 1.73 -9.85 2.78
N LEU A 237 1.00 -9.84 1.66
CA LEU A 237 1.40 -9.21 0.40
C LEU A 237 0.84 -7.79 0.25
N GLY A 238 -0.20 -7.43 1.00
CA GLY A 238 -0.76 -6.10 0.95
C GLY A 238 -1.86 -5.85 1.98
N ASP A 239 -2.60 -4.77 1.78
CA ASP A 239 -3.63 -4.33 2.70
C ASP A 239 -4.90 -3.85 2.00
N ALA A 240 -6.00 -3.81 2.74
CA ALA A 240 -7.32 -3.42 2.22
C ALA A 240 -7.47 -1.93 1.85
N SER A 241 -6.51 -1.07 2.21
CA SER A 241 -6.60 0.38 2.11
C SER A 241 -5.85 0.94 0.90
N LEU A 242 -4.64 0.44 0.64
CA LEU A 242 -3.78 0.89 -0.46
C LEU A 242 -3.86 -0.05 -1.66
N SER A 243 -3.45 -1.30 -1.49
CA SER A 243 -3.48 -2.33 -2.55
C SER A 243 -3.26 -3.73 -1.96
N SER A 244 -3.88 -4.75 -2.53
CA SER A 244 -3.75 -6.13 -2.06
C SER A 244 -2.40 -6.79 -2.34
N GLN A 245 -1.54 -6.18 -3.18
CA GLN A 245 -0.26 -6.81 -3.61
C GLN A 245 0.89 -5.80 -3.77
N HIS A 246 1.07 -4.86 -2.84
CA HIS A 246 2.19 -3.91 -2.91
C HIS A 246 3.53 -4.47 -2.37
N ASN A 247 3.50 -5.60 -1.64
CA ASN A 247 4.67 -6.29 -1.07
C ASN A 247 5.52 -5.45 -0.10
N GLY A 248 4.96 -4.38 0.46
CA GLY A 248 5.72 -3.42 1.27
C GLY A 248 6.17 -4.01 2.62
N MET A 249 5.32 -4.81 3.27
CA MET A 249 5.67 -5.54 4.49
C MET A 249 6.84 -6.51 4.26
N ASN A 250 6.78 -7.31 3.19
CA ASN A 250 7.89 -8.18 2.77
C ASN A 250 9.17 -7.39 2.45
N ARG A 251 9.04 -6.29 1.69
CA ARG A 251 10.16 -5.41 1.34
C ARG A 251 10.86 -4.86 2.59
N SER A 252 10.07 -4.49 3.60
CA SER A 252 10.60 -3.98 4.87
C SER A 252 11.53 -4.94 5.57
N ARG A 253 11.15 -6.21 5.56
CA ARG A 253 11.94 -7.29 6.14
C ARG A 253 13.18 -7.57 5.32
N LEU A 254 13.10 -7.60 3.99
CA LEU A 254 14.25 -7.99 3.16
C LEU A 254 15.35 -6.93 3.09
N ILE A 255 15.00 -5.64 3.08
CA ILE A 255 15.97 -4.54 2.96
C ILE A 255 16.74 -4.32 4.27
N HIS A 256 16.13 -4.56 5.43
CA HIS A 256 16.72 -4.39 6.77
C HIS A 256 17.42 -3.03 7.00
N GLN A 257 17.04 -1.98 6.26
CA GLN A 257 17.53 -0.62 6.41
C GLN A 257 16.35 0.35 6.52
N PRO A 258 16.31 1.21 7.55
CA PRO A 258 15.24 2.18 7.72
C PRO A 258 14.98 3.02 6.46
N ILE A 259 13.70 3.14 6.08
CA ILE A 259 13.27 3.70 4.78
C ILE A 259 13.70 5.14 4.51
N PHE A 260 13.88 5.94 5.57
CA PHE A 260 14.27 7.34 5.46
C PHE A 260 15.77 7.55 5.72
N GLN A 261 16.55 6.50 6.01
CA GLN A 261 17.97 6.64 6.36
C GLN A 261 18.80 7.30 5.24
N SER A 262 18.47 7.03 3.98
CA SER A 262 19.15 7.63 2.82
C SER A 262 18.58 9.00 2.43
N TYR A 263 17.57 9.51 3.14
CA TYR A 263 16.92 10.77 2.85
C TYR A 263 17.36 11.82 3.87
N SER A 264 17.72 13.00 3.40
CA SER A 264 17.99 14.16 4.26
C SER A 264 16.68 14.78 4.75
N TYR A 265 15.85 13.98 5.44
CA TYR A 265 14.54 14.39 5.97
C TYR A 265 14.58 14.53 7.48
N ALA A 266 14.07 15.66 7.97
CA ALA A 266 13.70 15.85 9.36
C ALA A 266 12.17 15.91 9.45
N ILE A 267 11.56 15.05 10.26
CA ILE A 267 10.10 14.92 10.35
C ILE A 267 9.64 15.49 11.70
N ALA A 268 8.75 16.47 11.67
CA ALA A 268 8.04 16.98 12.83
C ALA A 268 6.62 16.40 12.89
N VAL A 269 6.14 16.07 14.08
CA VAL A 269 4.77 15.57 14.29
C VAL A 269 3.95 16.66 14.98
N GLU A 270 2.98 17.26 14.27
CA GLU A 270 2.12 18.34 14.77
C GLU A 270 0.62 18.03 14.61
N CYS A 271 0.24 16.75 14.69
CA CYS A 271 -1.18 16.35 14.71
C CYS A 271 -1.86 16.81 16.01
N SER A 272 -3.00 17.49 15.88
CA SER A 272 -3.77 18.03 17.01
C SER A 272 -4.74 17.02 17.63
N ILE A 273 -5.33 16.13 16.82
CA ILE A 273 -6.45 15.24 17.22
C ILE A 273 -6.07 13.75 17.20
N GLY A 274 -4.77 13.45 17.10
CA GLY A 274 -4.27 12.09 16.92
C GLY A 274 -4.39 11.66 15.45
N CYS A 275 -3.26 11.27 14.87
CA CYS A 275 -3.17 11.03 13.43
C CYS A 275 -4.03 9.80 13.04
N GLN A 276 -4.64 9.85 11.85
CA GLN A 276 -5.63 8.87 11.37
C GLN A 276 -6.79 8.60 12.35
N GLN A 277 -7.54 9.64 12.72
CA GLN A 277 -8.73 9.53 13.59
C GLN A 277 -8.41 8.93 14.98
N GLY A 278 -7.22 9.22 15.51
CA GLY A 278 -6.77 8.72 16.81
C GLY A 278 -6.18 7.31 16.79
N MET A 279 -5.80 6.77 15.62
CA MET A 279 -5.09 5.47 15.56
C MET A 279 -3.71 5.54 16.24
N PHE A 280 -3.05 6.69 16.15
CA PHE A 280 -1.75 6.94 16.78
C PHE A 280 -1.81 8.11 17.75
N THR A 281 -1.16 7.94 18.89
CA THR A 281 -0.72 9.08 19.71
C THR A 281 0.48 9.77 19.05
N ARG A 282 0.75 11.03 19.46
CA ARG A 282 1.96 11.75 19.01
C ARG A 282 3.23 10.95 19.27
N GLN A 283 3.40 10.43 20.48
CA GLN A 283 4.57 9.66 20.90
C GLN A 283 4.79 8.41 20.05
N GLU A 284 3.72 7.68 19.72
CA GLU A 284 3.83 6.48 18.88
C GLU A 284 4.23 6.83 17.44
N LEU A 285 3.74 7.95 16.90
CA LEU A 285 4.16 8.39 15.57
C LEU A 285 5.60 8.90 15.57
N GLU A 286 6.02 9.63 16.61
CA GLU A 286 7.40 10.05 16.81
C GLU A 286 8.34 8.83 16.93
N GLN A 287 7.92 7.77 17.62
CA GLN A 287 8.66 6.52 17.69
C GLN A 287 8.78 5.86 16.31
N LEU A 288 7.72 5.81 15.51
CA LEU A 288 7.80 5.29 14.14
C LEU A 288 8.73 6.12 13.27
N VAL A 289 8.72 7.45 13.40
CA VAL A 289 9.65 8.34 12.70
C VAL A 289 11.09 7.96 13.01
N GLN A 290 11.42 7.76 14.28
CA GLN A 290 12.77 7.35 14.70
C GLN A 290 13.14 5.96 14.15
N LEU A 291 12.26 4.97 14.30
CA LEU A 291 12.48 3.61 13.78
C LEU A 291 12.66 3.58 12.25
N SER A 292 12.00 4.50 11.55
CA SER A 292 12.10 4.64 10.09
C SER A 292 13.39 5.32 9.61
N GLY A 293 14.25 5.77 10.53
CA GLY A 293 15.57 6.35 10.25
C GLY A 293 15.55 7.82 9.86
N ALA A 294 14.39 8.48 9.97
CA ALA A 294 14.30 9.93 9.79
C ALA A 294 14.75 10.66 11.05
N ILE A 295 15.23 11.90 10.90
CA ILE A 295 15.52 12.77 12.04
C ILE A 295 14.19 13.24 12.63
N LEU A 296 13.93 12.91 13.90
CA LEU A 296 12.77 13.46 14.59
C LEU A 296 13.05 14.93 14.97
N LEU A 297 12.27 15.84 14.38
CA LEU A 297 12.38 17.27 14.65
C LEU A 297 11.55 17.66 15.88
N GLN A 298 12.22 18.21 16.87
CA GLN A 298 11.66 18.70 18.14
C GLN A 298 12.14 20.14 18.38
N ASP A 299 11.55 20.82 19.35
CA ASP A 299 11.85 22.25 19.60
C ASP A 299 13.31 22.50 20.01
N ASN A 300 13.95 21.51 20.62
CA ASN A 300 15.31 21.58 21.13
C ASN A 300 16.40 21.33 20.06
N ASN A 301 16.09 20.75 18.90
CA ASN A 301 17.09 20.36 17.89
C ASN A 301 16.94 21.08 16.54
N GLN A 302 16.05 22.08 16.45
CA GLN A 302 15.80 22.80 15.20
C GLN A 302 17.02 23.55 14.65
N GLN A 303 17.92 24.01 15.54
CA GLN A 303 19.10 24.80 15.16
C GLN A 303 20.28 23.95 14.67
N GLU A 304 20.25 22.63 14.90
CA GLU A 304 21.33 21.70 14.56
C GLU A 304 21.16 21.07 13.17
N LEU A 305 20.07 21.38 12.47
CA LEU A 305 19.79 20.83 11.15
C LEU A 305 20.68 21.44 10.06
N ASP A 306 21.27 20.58 9.22
CA ASP A 306 21.94 21.00 7.99
C ASP A 306 20.94 21.72 7.06
N LEU A 307 21.36 22.80 6.39
CA LEU A 307 20.51 23.60 5.50
C LEU A 307 19.92 22.82 4.32
N ASN A 308 20.58 21.74 3.89
CA ASN A 308 20.11 20.86 2.82
C ASN A 308 19.06 19.86 3.31
N THR A 309 18.83 19.76 4.62
CA THR A 309 17.79 18.92 5.19
C THR A 309 16.41 19.48 4.82
N THR A 310 15.55 18.62 4.27
CA THR A 310 14.15 18.96 4.03
C THR A 310 13.34 18.65 5.29
N ILE A 311 12.55 19.61 5.75
CA ILE A 311 11.65 19.45 6.89
C ILE A 311 10.27 19.00 6.38
N ILE A 312 9.78 17.89 6.90
CA ILE A 312 8.43 17.39 6.67
C ILE A 312 7.63 17.56 7.96
N VAL A 313 6.61 18.40 7.93
CA VAL A 313 5.71 18.61 9.07
C VAL A 313 4.44 17.80 8.83
N LEU A 314 4.23 16.77 9.65
CA LEU A 314 3.02 15.95 9.65
C LEU A 314 1.93 16.66 10.47
N CYS A 315 0.88 17.14 9.82
CA CYS A 315 -0.22 17.85 10.49
C CYS A 315 -1.58 17.49 9.88
N ASP A 316 -2.61 17.50 10.73
CA ASP A 316 -3.98 17.08 10.39
C ASP A 316 -4.87 18.23 9.86
N ASP A 317 -4.44 19.47 10.06
CA ASP A 317 -5.14 20.67 9.60
C ASP A 317 -4.14 21.79 9.25
N ASP A 318 -4.65 22.83 8.59
CA ASP A 318 -3.93 24.04 8.24
C ASP A 318 -3.82 25.00 9.44
N ASP A 319 -3.31 24.50 10.57
CA ASP A 319 -3.13 25.33 11.76
C ASP A 319 -2.04 26.38 11.53
N LYS A 320 -2.47 27.65 11.46
CA LYS A 320 -1.60 28.81 11.30
C LYS A 320 -0.52 28.89 12.39
N MET A 321 -0.76 28.34 13.58
CA MET A 321 0.26 28.28 14.64
C MET A 321 1.39 27.33 14.27
N VAL A 322 1.07 26.17 13.68
CA VAL A 322 2.06 25.20 13.20
C VAL A 322 2.90 25.78 12.07
N VAL A 323 2.28 26.50 11.12
CA VAL A 323 3.03 27.16 10.05
C VAL A 323 4.01 28.18 10.62
N LYS A 324 3.54 29.07 11.50
CA LYS A 324 4.38 30.09 12.16
C LYS A 324 5.56 29.51 12.93
N LYS A 325 5.40 28.33 13.54
CA LYS A 325 6.45 27.65 14.32
C LYS A 325 7.72 27.40 13.50
N TYR A 326 7.58 27.09 12.21
CA TYR A 326 8.71 26.72 11.35
C TYR A 326 9.11 27.77 10.31
N ASN A 327 8.33 28.84 10.13
CA ASN A 327 8.59 29.90 9.15
C ASN A 327 9.98 30.57 9.23
N GLY A 328 10.62 30.54 10.41
CA GLY A 328 11.96 31.12 10.61
C GLY A 328 13.12 30.24 10.14
N LEU A 329 12.85 28.98 9.78
CA LEU A 329 13.89 28.04 9.34
C LEU A 329 14.22 28.26 7.87
N LYS A 330 15.50 28.20 7.53
CA LYS A 330 16.00 28.37 6.15
C LYS A 330 15.84 27.11 5.30
N ASN A 331 15.53 25.99 5.94
CA ASN A 331 15.32 24.70 5.31
C ASN A 331 14.10 24.72 4.40
N LYS A 332 14.08 23.81 3.42
CA LYS A 332 12.88 23.55 2.64
C LYS A 332 11.85 22.85 3.52
N ILE A 333 10.62 23.37 3.59
CA ILE A 333 9.58 22.86 4.49
C ILE A 333 8.37 22.41 3.67
N TYR A 334 7.83 21.24 4.01
CA TYR A 334 6.59 20.72 3.47
C TYR A 334 5.62 20.39 4.60
N TYR A 335 4.40 20.90 4.50
CA TYR A 335 3.30 20.57 5.39
C TYR A 335 2.42 19.53 4.70
N VAL A 336 2.34 18.34 5.27
CA VAL A 336 1.65 17.19 4.68
C VAL A 336 0.78 16.49 5.71
N ILE A 337 -0.26 15.82 5.23
CA ILE A 337 -1.07 14.93 6.06
C ILE A 337 -0.23 13.71 6.52
N PRO A 338 -0.52 13.11 7.70
CA PRO A 338 0.23 11.98 8.23
C PRO A 338 0.28 10.75 7.33
N GLU A 339 -0.69 10.60 6.42
CA GLU A 339 -0.75 9.54 5.42
C GLU A 339 0.51 9.50 4.53
N PHE A 340 1.18 10.63 4.29
CA PHE A 340 2.46 10.64 3.58
C PHE A 340 3.47 9.68 4.22
N PHE A 341 3.63 9.80 5.54
CA PHE A 341 4.58 9.01 6.30
C PHE A 341 4.10 7.56 6.45
N LEU A 342 2.82 7.37 6.76
CA LEU A 342 2.24 6.05 7.00
C LEU A 342 2.21 5.19 5.72
N ASP A 343 1.80 5.76 4.58
CA ASP A 343 1.82 5.06 3.30
C ASP A 343 3.26 4.74 2.90
N SER A 344 4.20 5.69 3.10
CA SER A 344 5.62 5.45 2.84
C SER A 344 6.17 4.28 3.65
N LEU A 345 5.76 4.19 4.92
CA LEU A 345 6.19 3.13 5.82
C LEU A 345 5.65 1.76 5.38
N VAL A 346 4.35 1.63 5.17
CA VAL A 346 3.71 0.34 4.83
C VAL A 346 4.05 -0.15 3.43
N LEU A 347 4.17 0.76 2.46
CA LEU A 347 4.66 0.43 1.11
C LEU A 347 6.17 0.18 1.12
N TYR A 348 6.84 0.61 2.19
CA TYR A 348 8.29 0.60 2.37
C TYR A 348 9.01 1.26 1.18
N GLU A 349 8.48 2.42 0.80
CA GLU A 349 8.90 3.24 -0.32
C GLU A 349 8.49 4.67 -0.04
N VAL A 350 9.44 5.61 -0.03
CA VAL A 350 9.13 7.02 0.23
C VAL A 350 8.21 7.56 -0.87
N GLN A 351 6.99 7.93 -0.47
CA GLN A 351 5.97 8.43 -1.39
C GLN A 351 6.31 9.82 -1.91
N PRO A 352 5.80 10.23 -3.08
CA PRO A 352 5.90 11.60 -3.52
C PRO A 352 5.13 12.52 -2.56
N ILE A 353 5.74 13.65 -2.18
CA ILE A 353 5.08 14.67 -1.33
C ILE A 353 3.79 15.19 -2.01
N LYS A 354 3.84 15.36 -3.33
CA LYS A 354 2.71 15.82 -4.13
C LYS A 354 1.50 14.91 -3.93
N GLY A 355 0.38 15.49 -3.52
CA GLY A 355 -0.87 14.78 -3.25
C GLY A 355 -1.13 14.51 -1.77
N TYR A 356 -0.11 14.67 -0.92
CA TYR A 356 -0.24 14.67 0.54
C TYR A 356 -0.12 16.08 1.15
N GLU A 357 0.26 17.06 0.35
CA GLU A 357 0.33 18.48 0.74
C GLU A 357 -1.04 18.99 1.20
N LEU A 358 -1.02 19.80 2.26
CA LEU A 358 -2.20 20.56 2.64
C LEU A 358 -2.45 21.69 1.64
N LEU A 359 -3.72 21.90 1.27
CA LEU A 359 -4.12 22.73 0.12
C LEU A 359 -3.98 24.24 0.36
N TYR A 360 -3.70 24.68 1.59
CA TYR A 360 -3.55 26.08 1.94
C TYR A 360 -2.18 26.35 2.57
N GLN A 361 -1.11 25.94 1.90
CA GLN A 361 0.21 26.52 2.14
C GLN A 361 0.10 28.02 1.77
N ILE A 362 0.01 28.84 2.82
CA ILE A 362 -0.39 30.25 2.79
C ILE A 362 0.53 31.06 1.86
N ASP A 363 -0.10 31.94 1.06
CA ASP A 363 0.52 32.98 0.23
C ASP A 363 1.61 33.81 0.93
#